data_AF-A0A354DJC6-F1
#
_entry.id   AF-A0A354DJC6-F1
#
_cell.length_a   1.000
_cell.length_b   1.000
_cell.length_c   1.000
_cell.angle_alpha   90.00
_cell.angle_beta   90.00
_cell.angle_gamma   90.00
#
_symmetry.space_group_name_H-M   'P 1'
#
loop_
_entity.id
_entity.type
_entity.pdbx_description
1 polymer ?
#
loop_
_entity_poly.entity_id
_entity_poly.type
_entity_poly.pdbx_seq_one_letter_code
_entity_poly.pdbx_strand_id
1 'polypeptide(L)' 'MCGNDNQCGNEAGKPHGTCWCDTAGFPEGIFQLIPDEQRGKSCICPDCLNKYKKENQC' A
#
# COMPACT_ATOMS: atom_id res chain seq x y z
N MET A 1 -1.33 1.52 10.24
CA MET A 1 -1.19 0.43 9.26
C MET A 1 -1.20 -0.91 9.96
N CYS A 2 -1.54 -2.00 9.25
CA CYS A 2 -1.77 -3.33 9.83
C CYS A 2 -0.53 -4.01 10.45
N GLY A 3 0.67 -3.42 10.36
CA GLY A 3 1.90 -3.94 10.99
C GLY A 3 2.52 -5.15 10.29
N ASN A 4 1.87 -5.68 9.25
CA ASN A 4 2.38 -6.74 8.41
C ASN A 4 3.43 -6.24 7.42
N ASP A 5 4.22 -7.19 6.90
CA ASP A 5 5.14 -6.95 5.80
C ASP A 5 4.40 -6.33 4.61
N ASN A 6 4.84 -5.15 4.21
CA ASN A 6 4.29 -4.42 3.08
C ASN A 6 4.80 -4.94 1.73
N GLN A 7 5.69 -5.93 1.76
CA GLN A 7 6.40 -6.48 0.60
C GLN A 7 7.01 -5.36 -0.25
N CYS A 8 7.46 -4.27 0.39
CA CYS A 8 7.96 -3.10 -0.29
C CYS A 8 9.27 -3.42 -1.02
N GLY A 9 9.26 -3.22 -2.33
CA GLY A 9 10.45 -3.36 -3.16
C GLY A 9 11.59 -2.46 -2.69
N ASN A 10 11.30 -1.25 -2.20
CA ASN A 10 12.34 -0.34 -1.70
C ASN A 10 13.03 -0.88 -0.44
N GLU A 11 12.27 -1.43 0.51
CA GLU A 11 12.84 -2.04 1.72
C GLU A 11 13.63 -3.32 1.40
N ALA A 12 13.20 -4.05 0.37
CA ALA A 12 13.91 -5.21 -0.17
C ALA A 12 15.10 -4.85 -1.08
N GLY A 13 15.42 -3.56 -1.28
CA GLY A 13 16.50 -3.11 -2.17
C GLY A 13 16.27 -3.39 -3.66
N LYS A 14 15.01 -3.61 -4.07
CA LYS A 14 14.63 -3.82 -5.45
C LYS A 14 14.52 -2.50 -6.23
N PRO A 15 14.77 -2.50 -7.55
CA PRO A 15 14.60 -1.32 -8.38
C PRO A 15 13.17 -0.77 -8.33
N HIS A 16 13.05 0.57 -8.41
CA HIS A 16 11.76 1.24 -8.64
C HIS A 16 11.10 0.66 -9.91
N GLY A 17 9.79 0.41 -9.88
CA GLY A 17 9.07 -0.25 -10.98
C GLY A 17 9.02 -1.78 -10.90
N THR A 18 9.72 -2.40 -9.94
CA THR A 18 9.66 -3.86 -9.72
C THR A 18 8.88 -4.24 -8.45
N CYS A 19 8.37 -3.25 -7.72
CA CYS A 19 7.53 -3.50 -6.56
C CYS A 19 6.15 -3.99 -7.02
N TRP A 20 5.51 -4.87 -6.25
CA TRP A 20 4.14 -5.29 -6.54
C TRP A 20 3.16 -4.11 -6.49
N CYS A 21 3.48 -3.03 -5.75
CA CYS A 21 2.63 -1.86 -5.67
C CYS A 21 2.61 -1.05 -6.98
N ASP A 22 3.65 -1.14 -7.83
CA ASP A 22 3.65 -0.48 -9.14
C ASP A 22 2.56 -1.03 -10.08
N THR A 23 2.23 -2.32 -9.95
CA THR A 23 1.20 -2.98 -10.76
C THR A 23 -0.17 -3.03 -10.08
N ALA A 24 -0.25 -2.63 -8.81
CA ALA A 24 -1.48 -2.67 -8.03
C ALA A 24 -2.32 -1.41 -8.22
N GLY A 25 -3.61 -1.58 -8.50
CA GLY A 25 -4.57 -0.46 -8.51
C GLY A 25 -4.96 -0.04 -7.09
N PHE A 26 -4.64 1.20 -6.71
CA PHE A 26 -5.03 1.81 -5.43
C PHE A 26 -6.22 2.75 -5.62
N PRO A 27 -7.36 2.51 -4.96
CA PRO A 27 -8.49 3.46 -4.96
C PRO A 27 -8.13 4.71 -4.15
N GLU A 28 -8.53 5.91 -4.58
CA GLU A 28 -8.12 7.17 -3.94
C GLU A 28 -8.39 7.23 -2.43
N GLY A 29 -9.50 6.65 -1.97
CA GLY A 29 -9.88 6.67 -0.56
C GLY A 29 -8.92 5.90 0.35
N ILE A 30 -8.12 4.96 -0.15
CA ILE A 30 -7.17 4.22 0.68
C ILE A 30 -6.04 5.12 1.22
N PHE A 31 -5.68 6.17 0.48
CA PHE A 31 -4.66 7.12 0.91
C PHE A 31 -5.15 8.00 2.07
N GLN A 32 -6.46 8.14 2.25
CA GLN A 32 -7.04 8.84 3.41
C GLN A 32 -6.86 8.04 4.70
N LEU A 33 -6.68 6.72 4.61
CA LEU A 33 -6.35 5.88 5.77
C LEU A 33 -4.89 6.04 6.21
N ILE A 34 -4.04 6.62 5.37
CA ILE A 34 -2.65 6.93 5.72
C ILE A 34 -2.63 8.30 6.42
N PRO A 35 -2.11 8.37 7.65
CA PRO A 35 -1.84 9.65 8.33
C PRO A 35 -0.96 10.54 7.45
N ASP A 36 -1.22 11.85 7.43
CA ASP A 36 -0.43 12.81 6.63
C ASP A 36 1.08 12.67 6.86
N GLU A 37 1.51 12.41 8.09
CA GLU A 37 2.92 12.24 8.45
C GLU A 37 3.60 11.02 7.81
N GLN A 38 2.80 10.01 7.43
CA GLN A 38 3.25 8.76 6.82
C GLN A 38 3.02 8.73 5.31
N ARG A 39 2.27 9.69 4.73
CA ARG A 39 2.08 9.77 3.28
C ARG A 39 3.42 9.98 2.59
N GLY A 40 3.72 9.15 1.60
CA GLY A 40 5.00 9.15 0.88
C GLY A 40 6.19 8.58 1.66
N LYS A 41 6.01 8.18 2.93
CA LYS A 41 7.04 7.52 3.75
C LYS A 41 6.76 6.04 3.99
N SER A 42 5.48 5.67 4.09
CA SER A 42 5.06 4.29 4.33
C SER A 42 4.27 3.74 3.14
N CYS A 43 4.61 2.54 2.71
CA CYS A 43 3.89 1.82 1.66
C CYS A 43 2.67 1.09 2.22
N ILE A 44 1.56 1.08 1.48
CA ILE A 44 0.40 0.26 1.78
C ILE A 44 0.73 -1.20 1.44
N CYS A 45 0.49 -2.13 2.35
CA CYS A 45 0.68 -3.56 2.10
C CYS A 45 -0.46 -4.17 1.25
N PRO A 46 -0.23 -5.33 0.61
CA PRO A 46 -1.25 -5.97 -0.23
C PRO A 46 -2.49 -6.37 0.58
N ASP A 47 -2.30 -6.80 1.83
CA ASP A 47 -3.40 -7.16 2.73
C ASP A 47 -4.29 -5.96 3.06
N CYS A 48 -3.68 -4.84 3.42
CA CYS A 48 -4.39 -3.60 3.73
C CYS A 48 -5.12 -3.09 2.46
N LEU A 49 -4.52 -3.22 1.26
CA LEU A 49 -5.19 -2.92 -0.02
C LEU A 49 -6.38 -3.84 -0.30
N ASN A 50 -6.21 -5.16 -0.16
CA ASN A 50 -7.26 -6.13 -0.41
C ASN A 50 -8.41 -6.00 0.59
N LYS A 51 -8.10 -5.74 1.86
CA LYS A 51 -9.09 -5.48 2.89
C LYS A 51 -9.90 -4.24 2.56
N TYR A 52 -9.23 -3.14 2.18
CA TYR A 52 -9.90 -1.91 1.77
C TYR A 52 -10.82 -2.13 0.58
N LYS A 53 -10.34 -2.85 -0.45
CA LYS A 53 -11.17 -3.20 -1.63
C LYS A 53 -12.40 -4.00 -1.25
N LYS A 54 -12.26 -5.02 -0.39
CA LYS A 54 -13.41 -5.81 0.11
C LYS A 54 -14.41 -4.97 0.90
N GLU A 55 -13.93 -4.05 1.74
CA GLU A 55 -14.78 -3.19 2.57
C GLU A 55 -15.45 -2.05 1.78
N ASN A 56 -14.85 -1.62 0.65
CA ASN A 56 -15.35 -0.53 -0.21
C ASN A 56 -15.96 -1.01 -1.54
N GLN A 57 -16.22 -2.31 -1.71
CA GLN A 57 -16.90 -2.90 -2.88
C GLN A 57 -18.41 -3.13 -2.65
N CYS A 58 -19.08 -2.19 -1.96
CA CYS A 58 -20.54 -2.17 -1.84
C CYS A 58 -21.16 -1.16 -2.80
#